data_AF-A0A962P2G3-F1
#
_entry.id   AF-A0A962P2G3-F1
#
_cell.length_a   1.000
_cell.length_b   1.000
_cell.length_c   1.000
_cell.angle_alpha   90.00
_cell.angle_beta   90.00
_cell.angle_gamma   90.00
#
_symmetry.space_group_name_H-M   'P 1'
#
loop_
_entity.id
_entity.type
_entity.pdbx_description
1 polymer ?
#
loop_
_entity_poly.entity_id
_entity_poly.type
_entity_poly.pdbx_seq_one_letter_code
_entity_poly.pdbx_strand_id
1 'polypeptide(L)'
;VAKESKNFIVPDDMIGYIFSGAEQHTSQLVIRGVADAGAISNLDWDKPDHIPIAHKRNYHIIHRSSAIPRAIEVIRSDLDANIKARTKALLLNAHNDPQASRALKRYQKTKRFDELDEETLIRLEEIKKFSYLFSTPN
;
A
#
# COMPACT_ATOMS: atom_id res chain seq x y z
N VAL A 1 -21.39 7.01 21.06
CA VAL A 1 -20.90 8.32 21.54
C VAL A 1 -20.39 9.08 20.33
N ALA A 2 -21.17 10.04 19.84
CA ALA A 2 -20.77 10.91 18.73
C ALA A 2 -19.57 11.74 19.22
N LYS A 3 -18.39 11.55 18.61
CA LYS A 3 -17.24 12.41 18.87
C LYS A 3 -17.47 13.72 18.12
N GLU A 4 -17.44 14.80 18.88
CA GLU A 4 -17.49 16.18 18.43
C GLU A 4 -16.68 16.39 17.15
N SER A 5 -17.32 16.94 16.13
CA SER A 5 -16.67 17.47 14.94
C SER A 5 -15.82 18.67 15.36
N LYS A 6 -14.54 18.43 15.68
CA LYS A 6 -13.56 19.51 15.67
C LYS A 6 -13.50 20.02 14.24
N ASN A 7 -14.03 21.22 14.00
CA ASN A 7 -13.74 21.95 12.77
C ASN A 7 -12.25 22.24 12.76
N PHE A 8 -11.49 21.50 11.96
CA PHE A 8 -10.11 21.81 11.69
C PHE A 8 -10.11 23.03 10.76
N ILE A 9 -9.77 24.19 11.31
CA ILE A 9 -9.53 25.39 10.50
C ILE A 9 -8.13 25.23 9.93
N VAL A 10 -8.04 24.98 8.64
CA VAL A 10 -6.79 25.00 7.89
C VAL A 10 -6.62 26.43 7.36
N PRO A 11 -5.49 27.11 7.62
CA PRO A 11 -5.20 28.40 7.00
C PRO A 11 -5.26 28.33 5.48
N ASP A 12 -5.66 29.43 4.82
CA ASP A 12 -5.87 29.48 3.36
C ASP A 12 -4.61 29.13 2.53
N ASP A 13 -3.43 29.30 3.11
CA ASP A 13 -2.12 29.01 2.49
C ASP A 13 -1.55 27.64 2.88
N MET A 14 -2.33 26.80 3.56
CA MET A 14 -1.90 25.50 4.05
C MET A 14 -2.78 24.35 3.56
N ILE A 15 -2.22 23.14 3.61
CA ILE A 15 -2.95 21.89 3.36
C ILE A 15 -3.06 21.14 4.69
N GLY A 16 -4.28 20.88 5.13
CA GLY A 16 -4.55 20.00 6.26
C GLY A 16 -4.51 18.53 5.82
N TYR A 17 -4.06 17.64 6.70
CA TYR A 17 -4.06 16.20 6.46
C TYR A 17 -4.56 15.43 7.68
N ILE A 18 -5.22 14.31 7.42
CA ILE A 18 -5.72 13.39 8.44
C ILE A 18 -5.31 11.98 8.03
N PHE A 19 -4.70 11.23 8.95
CA PHE A 19 -4.48 9.80 8.77
C PHE A 19 -5.77 9.05 9.10
N SER A 20 -6.39 8.45 8.08
CA SER A 20 -7.65 7.69 8.21
C SER A 20 -7.49 6.39 9.00
N GLY A 21 -6.24 5.94 9.23
CA GLY A 21 -5.87 4.72 9.94
C GLY A 21 -6.08 3.43 9.16
N ALA A 22 -7.15 3.35 8.35
CA ALA A 22 -7.43 2.22 7.49
C ALA A 22 -8.08 2.67 6.17
N GLU A 23 -7.84 1.93 5.10
CA GLU A 23 -8.20 2.33 3.73
C GLU A 23 -9.72 2.48 3.56
N GLN A 24 -10.52 1.64 4.22
CA GLN A 24 -11.99 1.74 4.20
C GLN A 24 -12.54 3.00 4.90
N HIS A 25 -11.73 3.67 5.73
CA HIS A 25 -12.13 4.92 6.37
C HIS A 25 -11.84 6.14 5.49
N THR A 26 -10.83 6.07 4.62
CA THR A 26 -10.48 7.17 3.72
C THR A 26 -11.66 7.60 2.87
N SER A 27 -12.36 6.65 2.23
CA SER A 27 -13.54 6.94 1.42
C SER A 27 -14.68 7.56 2.25
N GLN A 28 -14.88 7.07 3.48
CA GLN A 28 -15.90 7.60 4.39
C GLN A 28 -15.64 9.05 4.82
N LEU A 29 -14.37 9.44 5.01
CA LEU A 29 -14.04 10.83 5.36
C LEU A 29 -14.38 11.79 4.22
N VAL A 30 -14.14 11.38 2.97
CA VAL A 30 -14.44 12.19 1.80
C VAL A 30 -15.95 12.35 1.58
N ILE A 31 -16.71 11.25 1.58
CA ILE A 31 -18.17 11.33 1.32
C ILE A 31 -18.95 12.03 2.44
N ARG A 32 -18.39 12.10 3.66
CA ARG A 32 -18.96 12.85 4.79
C ARG A 32 -18.52 14.31 4.81
N GLY A 33 -17.67 14.76 3.88
CA GLY A 33 -17.15 16.13 3.84
C GLY A 33 -16.17 16.46 4.97
N VAL A 34 -15.55 15.45 5.58
CA VAL A 34 -14.50 15.67 6.61
C VAL A 34 -13.16 15.99 5.96
N ALA A 35 -12.92 15.50 4.74
CA ALA A 35 -11.77 15.83 3.91
C ALA A 35 -12.22 16.01 2.46
N ASP A 36 -11.56 16.90 1.71
CA ASP A 36 -11.91 17.19 0.31
C ASP A 36 -11.48 16.08 -0.65
N ALA A 37 -10.41 15.36 -0.32
CA ALA A 37 -9.84 14.29 -1.12
C ALA A 37 -9.25 13.17 -0.26
N GLY A 38 -9.04 12.00 -0.88
CA GLY A 38 -8.43 10.84 -0.24
C GLY A 38 -7.50 10.10 -1.19
N ALA A 39 -6.43 9.52 -0.65
CA ALA A 39 -5.49 8.67 -1.38
C ALA A 39 -5.67 7.21 -0.97
N ILE A 40 -5.81 6.33 -1.96
CA ILE A 40 -5.96 4.87 -1.80
C ILE A 40 -5.32 4.15 -2.99
N SER A 41 -5.02 2.86 -2.82
CA SER A 41 -4.50 2.06 -3.93
C SER A 41 -5.57 1.80 -4.99
N ASN A 42 -5.13 1.54 -6.23
CA ASN A 42 -6.02 1.10 -7.30
C ASN A 42 -6.73 -0.24 -6.96
N LEU A 43 -6.07 -1.11 -6.19
CA LEU A 43 -6.67 -2.37 -5.74
C LEU A 43 -7.81 -2.12 -4.74
N ASP A 44 -7.66 -1.15 -3.83
CA ASP A 44 -8.72 -0.82 -2.87
C ASP A 44 -9.86 -0.06 -3.52
N TRP A 45 -9.59 0.74 -4.55
CA TRP A 45 -10.61 1.38 -5.37
C TRP A 45 -11.59 0.39 -6.02
N ASP A 46 -11.11 -0.81 -6.34
CA ASP A 46 -11.92 -1.87 -6.96
C ASP A 46 -12.50 -2.88 -5.98
N LYS A 47 -12.21 -2.77 -4.67
CA LYS A 47 -12.81 -3.60 -3.64
C LYS A 47 -14.16 -3.02 -3.17
N PRO A 48 -15.29 -3.73 -3.34
CA PRO A 48 -16.59 -3.25 -2.88
C PRO A 48 -16.65 -2.97 -1.37
N ASP A 49 -15.89 -3.72 -0.57
CA ASP A 49 -15.86 -3.55 0.89
C ASP A 49 -15.07 -2.30 1.34
N HIS A 50 -14.26 -1.71 0.44
CA HIS A 50 -13.53 -0.45 0.68
C HIS A 50 -14.26 0.74 0.05
N ILE A 51 -14.81 0.54 -1.16
CA ILE A 51 -15.66 1.49 -1.86
C ILE A 51 -16.92 0.78 -2.34
N PRO A 52 -18.04 0.90 -1.60
CA PRO A 52 -19.30 0.33 -2.03
C PRO A 52 -19.70 0.87 -3.41
N ILE A 53 -20.16 -0.01 -4.30
CA ILE A 53 -20.51 0.31 -5.69
C ILE A 53 -21.50 1.48 -5.75
N ALA A 54 -22.47 1.53 -4.83
CA ALA A 54 -23.45 2.61 -4.72
C ALA A 54 -22.83 4.00 -4.47
N HIS A 55 -21.66 4.04 -3.84
CA HIS A 55 -20.92 5.28 -3.54
C HIS A 55 -19.85 5.59 -4.59
N LYS A 56 -19.39 4.61 -5.37
CA LYS A 56 -18.31 4.80 -6.37
C LYS A 56 -18.63 5.92 -7.37
N ARG A 57 -19.92 6.09 -7.72
CA ARG A 57 -20.42 7.18 -8.59
C ARG A 57 -20.32 8.58 -8.00
N ASN A 58 -20.16 8.69 -6.68
CA ASN A 58 -20.05 9.97 -5.97
C ASN A 58 -18.60 10.45 -5.84
N TYR A 59 -17.64 9.68 -6.34
CA TYR A 59 -16.22 10.03 -6.33
C TYR A 59 -15.73 10.27 -7.75
N HIS A 60 -14.72 11.13 -7.88
CA HIS A 60 -13.99 11.34 -9.12
C HIS A 60 -12.49 11.13 -8.88
N ILE A 61 -11.81 10.48 -9.82
CA ILE A 61 -10.36 10.29 -9.74
C ILE A 61 -9.69 11.53 -10.32
N ILE A 62 -9.13 12.37 -9.44
CA ILE A 62 -8.45 13.61 -9.82
C ILE A 62 -6.98 13.39 -10.21
N HIS A 63 -6.35 12.30 -9.76
CA HIS A 63 -4.96 11.99 -10.03
C HIS A 63 -4.67 10.48 -9.89
N ARG A 64 -3.64 10.00 -10.59
CA ARG A 64 -3.08 8.65 -10.42
C ARG A 64 -1.56 8.75 -10.35
N SER A 65 -0.98 8.28 -9.25
CA SER A 65 0.47 8.20 -9.10
C SER A 65 1.08 7.19 -10.08
N SER A 66 2.40 7.28 -10.29
CA SER A 66 3.15 6.22 -10.95
C SER A 66 3.00 4.88 -10.18
N ALA A 67 3.11 3.78 -10.93
CA ALA A 67 3.08 2.46 -10.33
C ALA A 67 4.41 2.16 -9.60
N ILE A 68 4.29 1.55 -8.44
CA ILE A 68 5.41 1.05 -7.63
C ILE A 68 5.30 -0.46 -7.41
N PRO A 69 6.40 -1.18 -7.10
CA PRO A 69 6.34 -2.59 -6.73
C PRO A 69 5.35 -2.80 -5.57
N ARG A 70 4.41 -3.75 -5.73
CA ARG A 70 3.29 -3.93 -4.80
C ARG A 70 3.74 -4.48 -3.44
N ALA A 71 4.67 -5.42 -3.47
CA ALA A 71 5.20 -6.11 -2.31
C ALA A 71 6.63 -6.56 -2.63
N ILE A 72 7.48 -6.57 -1.61
CA ILE A 72 8.84 -7.09 -1.66
C ILE A 72 9.04 -7.98 -0.45
N GLU A 73 9.74 -9.10 -0.65
CA GLU A 73 10.15 -9.97 0.46
C GLU A 73 11.47 -9.46 1.02
N VAL A 74 11.47 -9.12 2.30
CA VAL A 74 12.64 -8.57 2.99
C VAL A 74 13.13 -9.59 4.01
N ILE A 75 14.44 -9.73 4.11
CA ILE A 75 15.10 -10.57 5.11
C ILE A 75 15.92 -9.67 6.05
N ARG A 76 16.16 -10.16 7.27
CA ARG A 76 17.10 -9.52 8.19
C ARG A 76 18.52 -9.53 7.61
N SER A 77 19.27 -8.47 7.89
CA SER A 77 20.63 -8.27 7.34
C SER A 77 21.64 -9.30 7.84
N ASP A 78 21.42 -9.88 9.02
CA ASP A 78 22.28 -10.86 9.69
C ASP A 78 21.85 -12.31 9.44
N LEU A 79 20.96 -12.57 8.48
CA LEU A 79 20.54 -13.93 8.15
C LEU A 79 21.71 -14.70 7.51
N ASP A 80 21.97 -15.91 8.03
CA ASP A 80 22.96 -16.82 7.46
C ASP A 80 22.80 -16.97 5.95
N ALA A 81 23.94 -16.90 5.23
CA ALA A 81 23.94 -16.85 3.77
C ALA A 81 23.34 -18.11 3.12
N ASN A 82 23.52 -19.28 3.74
CA ASN A 82 22.94 -20.53 3.22
C ASN A 82 21.42 -20.55 3.43
N ILE A 83 20.95 -20.08 4.59
CA ILE A 83 19.51 -19.95 4.86
C ILE A 83 18.89 -18.94 3.87
N LYS A 84 19.51 -17.78 3.67
CA LYS A 84 19.08 -16.77 2.69
C LYS A 84 18.92 -17.36 1.29
N ALA A 85 19.96 -18.04 0.80
CA ALA A 85 19.96 -18.64 -0.53
C ALA A 85 18.88 -19.72 -0.65
N ARG A 86 18.74 -20.58 0.37
CA ARG A 86 17.74 -21.65 0.36
C ARG A 86 16.31 -21.12 0.42
N THR A 87 16.03 -20.12 1.27
CA THR A 87 14.70 -19.50 1.36
C THR A 87 14.33 -18.82 0.05
N LYS A 88 15.26 -18.07 -0.57
CA LYS A 88 15.03 -17.43 -1.88
C LYS A 88 14.68 -18.47 -2.95
N ALA A 89 15.47 -19.53 -3.08
CA ALA A 89 15.22 -20.59 -4.06
C ALA A 89 13.88 -21.31 -3.82
N LEU A 90 13.51 -21.52 -2.54
CA LEU A 90 12.22 -22.11 -2.18
C LEU A 90 11.06 -21.20 -2.60
N LEU A 91 11.11 -19.91 -2.30
CA LEU A 91 10.05 -18.96 -2.65
C LEU A 91 9.89 -18.84 -4.17
N LEU A 92 10.99 -18.71 -4.92
CA LEU A 92 10.95 -18.65 -6.39
C LEU A 92 10.26 -19.88 -7.00
N ASN A 93 10.49 -21.07 -6.44
CA ASN A 93 9.88 -22.30 -6.94
C ASN A 93 8.50 -22.62 -6.36
N ALA A 94 8.02 -21.88 -5.36
CA ALA A 94 6.78 -22.21 -4.64
C ALA A 94 5.56 -22.31 -5.57
N HIS A 95 5.50 -21.52 -6.64
CA HIS A 95 4.40 -21.56 -7.60
C HIS A 95 4.32 -22.87 -8.40
N ASN A 96 5.42 -23.62 -8.47
CA ASN A 96 5.51 -24.92 -9.14
C ASN A 96 5.22 -26.10 -8.20
N ASP A 97 5.12 -25.86 -6.89
CA ASP A 97 4.81 -26.89 -5.90
C ASP A 97 3.28 -26.92 -5.62
N PRO A 98 2.57 -27.98 -6.02
CA PRO A 98 1.14 -28.10 -5.75
C PRO A 98 0.78 -28.00 -4.25
N GLN A 99 1.67 -28.43 -3.36
CA GLN A 99 1.46 -28.37 -1.92
C GLN A 99 1.52 -26.92 -1.39
N ALA A 100 2.25 -26.03 -2.07
CA ALA A 100 2.38 -24.63 -1.69
C ALA A 100 1.16 -23.78 -2.09
N SER A 101 0.30 -24.25 -2.99
CA SER A 101 -0.85 -23.49 -3.51
C SER A 101 -1.76 -22.92 -2.42
N ARG A 102 -2.05 -23.70 -1.37
CA ARG A 102 -2.86 -23.23 -0.23
C ARG A 102 -2.15 -22.15 0.57
N ALA A 103 -0.84 -22.29 0.78
CA ALA A 103 -0.04 -21.30 1.50
C ALA A 103 0.06 -19.98 0.73
N LEU A 104 0.37 -20.04 -0.56
CA LEU A 104 0.42 -18.88 -1.47
C LEU A 104 -0.93 -18.14 -1.53
N LYS A 105 -2.05 -18.87 -1.60
CA LYS A 105 -3.39 -18.26 -1.58
C LYS A 105 -3.66 -17.50 -0.28
N ARG A 106 -3.24 -18.04 0.87
CA ARG A 106 -3.40 -17.39 2.19
C ARG A 106 -2.42 -16.24 2.37
N TYR A 107 -1.23 -16.34 1.79
CA TYR A 107 -0.23 -15.29 1.79
C TYR A 107 -0.59 -14.23 0.74
N GLN A 108 -1.55 -13.37 1.07
CA GLN A 108 -1.97 -12.23 0.24
C GLN A 108 -2.39 -12.58 -1.21
N LYS A 109 -2.84 -13.82 -1.46
CA LYS A 109 -3.17 -14.32 -2.80
C LYS A 109 -1.97 -14.25 -3.77
N THR A 110 -0.75 -14.45 -3.26
CA THR A 110 0.47 -14.47 -4.07
C THR A 110 0.37 -15.52 -5.16
N LYS A 111 0.67 -15.11 -6.41
CA LYS A 111 0.68 -16.03 -7.56
C LYS A 111 2.04 -16.71 -7.73
N ARG A 112 3.11 -15.94 -7.58
CA ARG A 112 4.50 -16.37 -7.65
C ARG A 112 5.41 -15.33 -7.00
N PHE A 113 6.67 -15.70 -6.82
CA PHE A 113 7.75 -14.78 -6.49
C PHE A 113 8.70 -14.72 -7.68
N ASP A 114 9.17 -13.52 -7.98
CA ASP A 114 10.11 -13.25 -9.07
C ASP A 114 11.39 -12.62 -8.50
N GLU A 115 12.46 -12.68 -9.28
CA GLU A 115 13.69 -11.92 -9.00
C GLU A 115 13.42 -10.41 -9.12
N LEU A 116 14.21 -9.61 -8.41
CA LEU A 116 14.18 -8.16 -8.59
C LEU A 116 14.92 -7.81 -9.88
N ASP A 117 14.18 -7.40 -10.90
CA ASP A 117 14.75 -6.87 -12.14
C ASP A 117 15.26 -5.43 -11.97
N GLU A 118 16.00 -4.95 -12.98
CA GLU A 118 16.59 -3.61 -12.96
C GLU A 118 15.53 -2.50 -12.83
N GLU A 119 14.39 -2.66 -13.51
CA GLU A 119 13.28 -1.70 -13.44
C GLU A 119 12.72 -1.59 -12.02
N THR A 120 12.55 -2.72 -11.34
CA THR A 120 12.10 -2.79 -9.95
C THR A 120 13.12 -2.14 -9.01
N LEU A 121 14.41 -2.40 -9.21
CA LEU A 121 15.48 -1.80 -8.40
C LEU A 121 15.52 -0.28 -8.55
N ILE A 122 15.39 0.24 -9.78
CA ILE A 122 15.33 1.69 -10.04
C ILE A 122 14.14 2.31 -9.30
N ARG A 123 12.95 1.71 -9.40
CA ARG A 123 11.76 2.18 -8.67
C ARG A 123 11.95 2.14 -7.15
N LEU A 124 12.61 1.12 -6.62
CA LEU A 124 12.89 1.03 -5.18
C LEU A 124 13.84 2.14 -4.71
N GLU A 125 14.83 2.52 -5.52
CA GLU A 125 15.71 3.65 -5.22
C GLU A 125 14.96 5.00 -5.26
N GLU A 126 14.00 5.17 -6.17
CA GLU A 126 13.13 6.35 -6.18
C GLU A 126 12.28 6.43 -4.90
N ILE A 127 11.70 5.30 -4.46
CA ILE A 127 10.91 5.23 -3.21
C ILE A 127 11.76 5.57 -1.99
N LYS A 128 13.01 5.09 -1.93
CA LYS A 128 13.93 5.42 -0.83
C LYS A 128 14.17 6.92 -0.71
N LYS A 129 14.30 7.65 -1.82
CA LYS A 129 14.46 9.11 -1.81
C LYS A 129 13.29 9.82 -1.12
N PHE A 130 12.05 9.32 -1.30
CA PHE A 130 10.88 9.87 -0.61
C PHE A 130 10.89 9.58 0.89
N SER A 131 11.41 8.43 1.34
CA SER A 131 11.51 8.11 2.77
C SER A 131 12.39 9.12 3.53
N TYR A 132 13.45 9.62 2.90
CA TYR A 132 14.34 10.60 3.53
C TYR A 132 13.66 11.97 3.73
N LEU A 133 12.65 12.32 2.93
CA LEU A 133 11.90 13.58 3.09
C LEU A 133 11.04 13.61 4.36
N PHE A 134 10.63 12.44 4.88
CA PHE A 134 9.84 12.32 6.10
C PHE A 134 10.67 11.87 7.32
N SER A 135 11.97 11.66 7.13
CA SER A 135 12.90 11.33 8.21
C SER A 135 13.43 12.64 8.79
N THR A 136 12.84 13.13 9.88
CA THR A 136 13.47 14.21 10.66
C THR A 136 14.84 13.71 11.15
N PRO A 137 15.93 14.47 10.96
CA PRO A 137 17.17 14.16 11.66
C PRO A 137 16.88 14.20 13.16
N ASN A 138 17.25 13.13 13.86
CA ASN A 138 17.29 13.11 15.32
C ASN A 138 18.38 14.05 15.84
#